data_AF-R4LK06-F1
#
_entry.id   AF-R4LK06-F1
#
_cell.length_a   1.000
_cell.length_b   1.000
_cell.length_c   1.000
_cell.angle_alpha   90.00
_cell.angle_beta   90.00
_cell.angle_gamma   90.00
#
_symmetry.space_group_name_H-M   'P 1'
#
loop_
_entity.id
_entity.type
_entity.pdbx_description
1 polymer ?
#
loop_
_entity_poly.entity_id
_entity_poly.type
_entity_poly.pdbx_seq_one_letter_code
_entity_poly.pdbx_strand_id
1 'polypeptide(L)'
;MHPFRDIVDAILWIDRSGCSWRQLPVDFAPWQTVYGWFKRWKERGVTERILAGLREQVRLAEGCDTEPSAGVIDSQLVRAADTVGRDTRGFDAGKRVNGRKRFIVIETLGLLVSVRVLAASWQPRRGQDRDALRPGP
;
A
#
# COMPACT_ATOMS: atom_id res chain seq x y z
N MET A 1 4.32 28.61 -5.25
CA MET A 1 4.74 27.34 -4.61
C MET A 1 3.65 26.97 -3.62
N HIS A 2 3.01 25.79 -3.74
CA HIS A 2 1.97 25.39 -2.79
C HIS A 2 2.59 24.94 -1.46
N PRO A 3 2.00 25.32 -0.31
CA PRO A 3 2.34 24.74 0.99
C PRO A 3 2.33 23.22 0.95
N PHE A 4 3.24 22.59 1.69
CA PHE A 4 3.33 21.13 1.75
C PHE A 4 2.07 20.49 2.34
N ARG A 5 1.42 21.18 3.30
CA ARG A 5 0.17 20.74 3.90
C ARG A 5 -0.94 20.56 2.86
N ASP A 6 -1.10 21.52 1.96
CA ASP A 6 -2.10 21.46 0.89
C ASP A 6 -1.89 20.25 -0.03
N ILE A 7 -0.63 19.86 -0.27
CA ILE A 7 -0.30 18.65 -1.04
C ILE A 7 -0.72 17.39 -0.28
N VAL A 8 -0.45 17.32 1.01
CA VAL A 8 -0.84 16.18 1.86
C VAL A 8 -2.35 16.08 1.96
N ASP A 9 -3.04 17.19 2.21
CA ASP A 9 -4.50 17.26 2.30
C ASP A 9 -5.16 16.82 0.98
N ALA A 10 -4.60 17.23 -0.17
CA ALA A 10 -5.06 16.77 -1.48
C ALA A 10 -4.86 15.25 -1.69
N ILE A 11 -3.73 14.68 -1.26
CA ILE A 11 -3.49 13.23 -1.32
C ILE A 11 -4.51 12.49 -0.45
N LEU A 12 -4.74 12.95 0.78
CA LEU A 12 -5.71 12.36 1.70
C LEU A 12 -7.14 12.47 1.18
N TRP A 13 -7.49 13.56 0.51
CA TRP A 13 -8.79 13.73 -0.12
C TRP A 13 -8.99 12.71 -1.26
N ILE A 14 -7.98 12.47 -2.09
CA ILE A 14 -8.04 11.45 -3.16
C ILE A 14 -8.20 10.05 -2.55
N ASP A 15 -7.43 9.72 -1.50
CA ASP A 15 -7.53 8.43 -0.82
C ASP A 15 -8.92 8.20 -0.21
N ARG A 16 -9.47 9.24 0.44
CA ARG A 16 -10.80 9.17 1.07
C ARG A 16 -11.95 9.09 0.05
N SER A 17 -11.86 9.82 -1.06
CA SER A 17 -12.91 9.91 -2.07
C SER A 17 -12.87 8.78 -3.10
N GLY A 18 -11.69 8.22 -3.37
CA GLY A 18 -11.47 7.21 -4.40
C GLY A 18 -11.60 7.74 -5.84
N CYS A 19 -11.62 9.05 -6.05
CA CYS A 19 -11.77 9.62 -7.39
C CYS A 19 -10.47 9.48 -8.22
N SER A 20 -10.57 9.72 -9.52
CA SER A 20 -9.37 9.83 -10.35
C SER A 20 -8.59 11.11 -10.06
N TRP A 21 -7.26 11.10 -10.25
CA TRP A 21 -6.41 12.29 -10.03
C TRP A 21 -6.90 13.53 -10.79
N ARG A 22 -7.43 13.35 -12.01
CA ARG A 22 -7.94 14.45 -12.85
C ARG A 22 -9.24 15.07 -12.33
N GLN A 23 -9.88 14.44 -11.36
CA GLN A 23 -11.10 14.93 -10.69
C GLN A 23 -10.80 15.60 -9.35
N LEU A 24 -9.53 15.81 -9.00
CA LEU A 24 -9.17 16.59 -7.83
C LEU A 24 -9.82 17.99 -7.91
N PRO A 25 -10.51 18.46 -6.84
CA PRO A 25 -11.12 19.78 -6.82
C PRO A 25 -10.14 20.90 -7.14
N VAL A 26 -10.62 21.93 -7.84
CA VAL A 26 -9.80 23.06 -8.31
C VAL A 26 -9.23 23.92 -7.17
N ASP A 27 -9.79 23.82 -5.97
CA ASP A 27 -9.31 24.53 -4.78
C ASP A 27 -8.00 23.92 -4.22
N PHE A 28 -7.66 22.70 -4.63
CA PHE A 28 -6.35 22.10 -4.32
C PHE A 28 -5.29 22.52 -5.34
N ALA A 29 -4.03 22.23 -5.01
CA ALA A 29 -2.93 22.33 -5.97
C ALA A 29 -3.22 21.50 -7.25
N PRO A 30 -2.70 21.90 -8.42
CA PRO A 30 -2.91 21.16 -9.67
C PRO A 30 -2.60 19.67 -9.52
N TRP A 31 -3.48 18.80 -10.03
CA TRP A 31 -3.39 17.36 -9.81
C TRP A 31 -2.04 16.77 -10.26
N GLN A 32 -1.40 17.35 -11.27
CA GLN A 32 -0.07 16.95 -11.75
C GLN A 32 1.00 17.16 -10.67
N THR A 33 0.91 18.28 -9.95
CA THR A 33 1.81 18.62 -8.85
C THR A 33 1.60 17.66 -7.68
N VAL A 34 0.35 17.42 -7.29
CA VAL A 34 0.00 16.50 -6.20
C VAL A 34 0.44 15.08 -6.53
N TYR A 35 0.11 14.60 -7.74
CA TYR A 35 0.56 13.28 -8.23
C TYR A 35 2.08 13.18 -8.30
N GLY A 36 2.78 14.22 -8.73
CA GLY A 36 4.24 14.25 -8.76
C GLY A 36 4.86 14.09 -7.37
N TRP A 37 4.27 14.71 -6.35
CA TRP A 37 4.67 14.50 -4.95
C TRP A 37 4.37 13.08 -4.47
N PHE A 38 3.15 12.61 -4.67
CA PHE A 38 2.74 11.24 -4.32
C PHE A 38 3.66 10.19 -4.94
N LYS A 39 3.97 10.32 -6.24
CA LYS A 39 4.88 9.43 -6.96
C LYS A 39 6.27 9.41 -6.31
N ARG A 40 6.86 10.59 -6.04
CA ARG A 40 8.17 10.68 -5.36
C ARG A 40 8.14 10.09 -3.96
N TRP A 41 7.05 10.26 -3.23
CA TRP A 41 6.88 9.67 -1.89
C TRP A 41 6.85 8.16 -1.94
N LYS A 42 6.07 7.60 -2.88
CA LYS A 42 5.99 6.16 -3.12
C LYS A 42 7.34 5.57 -3.50
N GLU A 43 8.09 6.24 -4.39
CA GLU A 43 9.44 5.81 -4.79
C GLU A 43 10.47 5.88 -3.65
N ARG A 44 10.25 6.75 -2.66
CA ARG A 44 11.14 6.97 -1.50
C ARG A 44 10.66 6.30 -0.21
N GLY A 45 9.66 5.42 -0.29
CA GLY A 45 9.09 4.73 0.87
C GLY A 45 8.60 5.67 1.99
N VAL A 46 8.09 6.86 1.64
CA VAL A 46 7.70 7.86 2.65
C VAL A 46 6.49 7.37 3.46
N THR A 47 5.48 6.81 2.79
CA THR A 47 4.27 6.34 3.44
C THR A 47 4.56 5.17 4.38
N GLU A 48 5.47 4.27 4.00
CA GLU A 48 5.92 3.15 4.83
C GLU A 48 6.61 3.63 6.11
N ARG A 49 7.43 4.68 6.03
CA ARG A 49 8.08 5.28 7.21
C ARG A 49 7.08 6.00 8.11
N ILE A 50 6.11 6.72 7.53
CA ILE A 50 5.03 7.35 8.30
C ILE A 50 4.21 6.27 9.02
N LEU A 51 3.83 5.20 8.31
CA LEU A 51 3.08 4.09 8.89
C LEU A 51 3.85 3.42 10.04
N ALA A 52 5.15 3.18 9.87
CA ALA A 52 5.99 2.59 10.91
C ALA A 52 6.02 3.46 12.18
N GLY A 53 6.23 4.77 12.03
CA GLY A 53 6.25 5.71 13.16
C GLY A 53 4.88 5.85 13.85
N LEU A 54 3.79 5.92 13.09
CA LEU A 54 2.44 5.98 13.65
C LEU A 54 2.08 4.68 14.39
N ARG A 55 2.46 3.52 13.82
CA ARG A 55 2.25 2.22 14.46
C ARG A 55 2.98 2.13 15.80
N GLU A 56 4.22 2.58 15.86
CA GLU A 56 4.99 2.63 17.10
C GLU A 56 4.30 3.50 18.16
N GLN A 57 3.86 4.70 17.78
CA GLN A 57 3.15 5.62 18.68
C GLN A 57 1.86 5.02 19.23
N VAL A 58 1.05 4.37 18.38
CA VAL A 58 -0.18 3.70 18.82
C VAL A 58 0.13 2.54 19.77
N ARG A 59 1.15 1.73 19.47
CA ARG A 59 1.53 0.61 20.35
C ARG A 59 1.98 1.08 21.74
N LEU A 60 2.79 2.13 21.80
CA LEU A 60 3.20 2.73 23.06
C LEU A 60 2.00 3.31 23.84
N ALA A 61 1.06 3.95 23.16
CA ALA A 61 -0.16 4.47 23.78
C ALA A 61 -1.06 3.37 24.36
N GLU A 62 -1.08 2.19 23.72
CA GLU A 62 -1.78 0.98 24.19
C GLU A 62 -0.97 0.17 25.23
N GLY A 63 0.17 0.68 25.70
CA GLY A 63 1.00 0.02 26.71
C GLY A 63 1.71 -1.25 26.20
N CYS A 64 1.87 -1.38 24.89
CA CYS A 64 2.52 -2.51 24.23
C CYS A 64 3.98 -2.18 23.82
N ASP A 65 4.82 -3.22 23.69
CA ASP A 65 6.14 -3.09 23.08
C ASP A 65 6.05 -2.55 21.66
N THR A 66 7.05 -1.80 21.18
CA THR A 66 7.05 -1.22 19.82
C THR A 66 7.07 -2.29 18.71
N GLU A 67 7.70 -3.42 18.99
CA GLU A 67 7.70 -4.60 18.11
C GLU A 67 6.51 -5.51 18.45
N PRO A 68 5.70 -5.92 17.46
CA PRO A 68 4.58 -6.81 17.70
C PRO A 68 5.04 -8.25 17.95
N SER A 69 4.34 -8.95 18.83
CA SER A 69 4.63 -10.36 19.15
C SER A 69 4.20 -11.33 18.03
N ALA A 70 3.22 -10.96 17.22
CA ALA A 70 2.72 -11.75 16.10
C ALA A 70 2.11 -10.87 15.01
N GLY A 71 1.92 -11.46 13.83
CA GLY A 71 1.20 -10.83 12.72
C GLY A 71 0.39 -11.84 11.91
N VAL A 72 -0.70 -11.38 11.32
CA VAL A 72 -1.56 -12.15 10.42
C VAL A 72 -1.28 -11.70 9.00
N ILE A 73 -1.14 -12.68 8.10
CA ILE A 73 -0.96 -12.46 6.68
C ILE A 73 -2.13 -13.07 5.94
N ASP A 74 -2.81 -12.25 5.15
CA ASP A 74 -3.81 -12.73 4.21
C ASP A 74 -3.53 -12.21 2.80
N SER A 75 -4.08 -12.91 1.80
CA SER A 75 -3.95 -12.52 0.40
C SER A 75 -5.31 -12.37 -0.27
N GLN A 76 -5.50 -11.25 -0.95
CA GLN A 76 -6.70 -11.01 -1.76
C GLN A 76 -6.36 -10.90 -3.24
N LEU A 77 -7.16 -11.56 -4.07
CA LEU A 77 -7.06 -11.53 -5.52
C LEU A 77 -8.01 -10.50 -6.13
N VAL A 78 -7.52 -9.72 -7.08
CA VAL A 78 -8.31 -8.75 -7.85
C VAL A 78 -8.08 -9.01 -9.34
N ARG A 79 -9.18 -9.15 -10.09
CA ARG A 79 -9.13 -9.29 -11.56
C ARG A 79 -8.53 -8.03 -12.16
N ALA A 80 -7.56 -8.21 -13.04
CA ALA A 80 -6.96 -7.09 -13.76
C ALA A 80 -7.82 -6.69 -14.96
N ALA A 81 -7.95 -5.39 -15.20
CA ALA A 81 -8.46 -4.88 -16.46
C ALA A 81 -7.50 -5.19 -17.62
N ASP A 82 -7.99 -5.13 -18.86
CA ASP A 82 -7.18 -5.46 -20.04
C ASP A 82 -6.03 -4.47 -20.29
N THR A 83 -6.15 -3.26 -19.75
CA THR A 83 -5.11 -2.22 -19.80
C THR A 83 -3.94 -2.46 -18.84
N VAL A 84 -4.04 -3.44 -17.93
CA VAL A 84 -2.94 -3.78 -17.01
C VAL A 84 -1.89 -4.60 -17.74
N GLY A 85 -0.63 -4.14 -17.68
CA GLY A 85 0.52 -4.79 -18.29
C GLY A 85 0.67 -6.26 -17.86
N ARG A 86 1.02 -7.13 -18.82
CA ARG A 86 1.18 -8.58 -18.59
C ARG A 86 2.35 -8.91 -17.65
N ASP A 87 3.31 -8.01 -17.54
CA ASP A 87 4.44 -8.05 -16.61
C ASP A 87 4.03 -7.99 -15.13
N THR A 88 2.86 -7.43 -14.85
CA THR A 88 2.39 -7.16 -13.48
C THR A 88 1.07 -7.87 -13.14
N ARG A 89 0.56 -8.76 -14.00
CA ARG A 89 -0.62 -9.61 -13.72
C ARG A 89 -0.29 -11.08 -14.02
N GLY A 90 -1.03 -12.00 -13.42
CA GLY A 90 -0.84 -13.44 -13.65
C GLY A 90 -2.13 -14.22 -13.46
N PHE A 91 -2.16 -15.47 -13.90
CA PHE A 91 -3.33 -16.33 -13.75
C PHE A 91 -3.21 -17.20 -12.50
N ASP A 92 -4.18 -17.07 -11.58
CA ASP A 92 -4.35 -17.98 -10.46
C ASP A 92 -5.34 -19.07 -10.86
N ALA A 93 -4.88 -20.32 -10.98
CA ALA A 93 -5.71 -21.45 -11.39
C ALA A 93 -6.76 -21.84 -10.34
N GLY A 94 -6.45 -21.66 -9.05
CA GLY A 94 -7.35 -22.03 -7.95
C GLY A 94 -8.59 -21.13 -7.90
N LYS A 95 -8.44 -19.84 -8.19
CA LYS A 95 -9.56 -18.89 -8.28
C LYS A 95 -10.02 -18.59 -9.71
N ARG A 96 -9.29 -19.08 -10.72
CA ARG A 96 -9.54 -18.84 -12.15
C ARG A 96 -9.59 -17.34 -12.48
N VAL A 97 -8.67 -16.57 -11.88
CA VAL A 97 -8.58 -15.11 -12.07
C VAL A 97 -7.24 -14.75 -12.69
N ASN A 98 -7.28 -14.01 -13.79
CA ASN A 98 -6.11 -13.28 -14.30
C ASN A 98 -6.07 -11.89 -13.65
N GLY A 99 -5.07 -11.63 -12.82
CA GLY A 99 -5.10 -10.47 -11.96
C GLY A 99 -3.84 -10.21 -11.16
N ARG A 100 -4.02 -9.43 -10.10
CA ARG A 100 -3.01 -9.17 -9.08
C ARG A 100 -3.47 -9.74 -7.75
N LYS A 101 -2.51 -10.17 -6.93
CA LYS A 101 -2.72 -10.63 -5.56
C LYS A 101 -2.07 -9.62 -4.64
N ARG A 102 -2.85 -9.06 -3.71
CA ARG A 102 -2.34 -8.22 -2.63
C ARG A 102 -2.19 -9.06 -1.38
N PHE A 103 -1.00 -9.06 -0.80
CA PHE A 103 -0.72 -9.59 0.52
C PHE A 103 -0.76 -8.44 1.51
N ILE A 104 -1.52 -8.61 2.58
CA ILE A 104 -1.66 -7.62 3.64
C ILE A 104 -1.16 -8.29 4.91
N VAL A 105 -0.22 -7.62 5.57
CA VAL A 105 0.30 -8.02 6.87
C VAL A 105 -0.23 -7.04 7.90
N ILE A 106 -0.92 -7.55 8.90
CA ILE A 106 -1.37 -6.79 10.07
C ILE A 106 -0.74 -7.38 11.32
N GLU A 107 -0.57 -6.56 12.35
CA GLU A 107 -0.09 -7.03 13.65
C GLU A 107 -1.22 -7.22 14.67
N THR A 108 -0.85 -7.61 15.88
CA THR A 108 -1.73 -7.92 17.03
C THR A 108 -2.81 -6.88 17.37
N LEU A 109 -2.56 -5.58 17.22
CA LEU A 109 -3.57 -4.52 17.42
C LEU A 109 -4.37 -4.21 16.14
N GLY A 110 -4.19 -5.00 15.08
CA GLY A 110 -4.81 -4.79 13.78
C GLY A 110 -4.15 -3.69 12.94
N LEU A 111 -2.98 -3.17 13.34
CA LEU A 111 -2.28 -2.12 12.61
C LEU A 111 -1.59 -2.70 11.37
N LEU A 112 -1.62 -1.94 10.28
CA LEU A 112 -0.98 -2.34 9.03
C LEU A 112 0.55 -2.36 9.18
N VAL A 113 1.17 -3.46 8.77
CA VAL A 113 2.64 -3.62 8.75
C VAL A 113 3.17 -3.45 7.34
N SER A 114 2.60 -4.16 6.37
CA SER A 114 3.02 -4.05 4.97
C SER A 114 1.91 -4.47 4.01
N VAL A 115 1.97 -3.91 2.80
CA VAL A 115 1.15 -4.36 1.66
C VAL A 115 2.09 -4.69 0.51
N ARG A 116 1.89 -5.85 -0.12
CA ARG A 116 2.65 -6.28 -1.30
C ARG A 116 1.70 -6.69 -2.40
N VAL A 117 1.85 -6.12 -3.59
CA VAL A 117 1.02 -6.46 -4.74
C VAL A 117 1.88 -7.18 -5.77
N LEU A 118 1.53 -8.44 -6.04
CA LEU A 118 2.24 -9.32 -6.96
C LEU A 118 1.29 -9.81 -8.05
N ALA A 119 1.83 -10.42 -9.11
CA ALA A 119 1.02 -11.12 -10.11
C ALA A 119 0.21 -12.22 -9.42
N ALA A 120 -1.04 -12.45 -9.85
CA ALA A 120 -1.91 -13.42 -9.17
C ALA A 120 -1.43 -14.88 -9.26
N SER A 121 -0.58 -15.21 -10.24
CA SER A 121 0.10 -16.50 -10.33
C SER A 121 1.15 -16.72 -9.24
N TRP A 122 1.57 -15.68 -8.52
CA TRP A 122 2.54 -15.80 -7.45
C TRP A 122 1.92 -16.57 -6.26
N GLN A 123 2.69 -17.54 -5.77
CA GLN A 123 2.34 -18.36 -4.61
C GLN A 123 3.56 -18.44 -3.68
N PRO A 124 3.36 -18.34 -2.36
CA PRO A 124 4.45 -18.52 -1.41
C PRO A 124 5.04 -19.92 -1.56
N ARG A 125 6.36 -20.04 -1.78
CA ARG A 125 7.04 -21.34 -1.67
C ARG A 125 7.29 -21.65 -0.19
N ARG A 126 6.94 -22.86 0.27
CA ARG A 126 7.23 -23.29 1.65
C ARG A 126 8.73 -23.13 1.93
N GLY A 127 9.06 -22.25 2.87
CA GLY A 127 10.41 -22.11 3.44
C GLY A 127 11.37 -21.13 2.75
N GLN A 128 11.04 -20.50 1.61
CA GLN A 128 12.01 -19.66 0.86
C GLN A 128 11.64 -18.18 0.75
N ASP A 129 10.37 -17.79 0.92
CA ASP A 129 9.92 -16.43 0.56
C ASP A 129 9.59 -15.53 1.77
N ARG A 130 10.28 -15.70 2.90
CA ARG A 130 10.14 -14.76 4.04
C ARG A 130 10.55 -13.33 3.67
N ASP A 131 11.49 -13.21 2.74
CA ASP A 131 12.03 -11.91 2.32
C ASP A 131 11.17 -11.20 1.26
N ALA A 132 10.34 -11.94 0.51
CA ALA A 132 9.47 -11.37 -0.53
C ALA A 132 8.33 -10.49 0.05
N LEU A 133 7.99 -10.69 1.33
CA LEU A 133 7.00 -9.89 2.06
C LEU A 133 7.62 -8.87 3.02
N ARG A 134 8.95 -8.79 3.11
CA ARG A 134 9.60 -7.75 3.91
C ARG A 134 9.30 -6.36 3.33
N PRO A 135 9.18 -5.33 4.20
CA PRO A 135 9.31 -3.95 3.75
C PRO A 135 10.57 -3.82 2.87
N GLY A 136 10.45 -3.18 1.70
CA GLY A 136 11.60 -2.88 0.87
C GLY A 136 12.39 -1.75 1.54
N PRO A 137 13.63 -1.49 1.12
CA PRO A 137 14.38 -0.34 1.61
C PRO A 137 13.62 0.97 1.41
#